data_AF-A0A7C9RJU7-F1
#
_entry.id   AF-A0A7C9RJU7-F1
#
_cell.length_a   1.000
_cell.length_b   1.000
_cell.length_c   1.000
_cell.angle_alpha   90.00
_cell.angle_beta   90.00
_cell.angle_gamma   90.00
#
_symmetry.space_group_name_H-M   'P 1'
#
loop_
_entity.id
_entity.type
_entity.pdbx_description
1 polymer ?
#
loop_
_entity_poly.entity_id
_entity_poly.type
_entity_poly.pdbx_seq_one_letter_code
_entity_poly.pdbx_strand_id
1 'polypeptide(L)'
;MAVPARLDKFVTTEKQRHFPKDFMAGWEDYETWADATVGQSGPAQRTFVITEEDILDYNKACGETDPLMVDPDYARKNSPTGELLQHPIFVTTIA
;
A
#
# COMPACT_ATOMS: atom_id res chain seq x y z
N MET A 1 -11.06 -12.26 -15.84
CA MET A 1 -10.94 -13.63 -15.27
C MET A 1 -11.30 -13.52 -13.79
N ALA A 2 -12.22 -14.34 -13.25
CA ALA A 2 -12.59 -14.22 -11.84
C ALA A 2 -11.40 -14.63 -10.95
N VAL A 3 -11.01 -13.78 -10.00
CA VAL A 3 -9.98 -14.14 -9.01
C VAL A 3 -10.46 -15.35 -8.22
N PRO A 4 -9.68 -16.45 -8.12
CA PRO A 4 -10.09 -17.62 -7.38
C PRO A 4 -10.44 -17.26 -5.93
N ALA A 5 -11.64 -17.61 -5.48
CA ALA A 5 -12.16 -17.24 -4.15
C ALA A 5 -11.21 -17.62 -2.98
N ARG A 6 -10.36 -18.66 -3.17
CA ARG A 6 -9.33 -19.06 -2.20
C ARG A 6 -8.29 -17.98 -1.89
N LEU A 7 -8.12 -16.99 -2.77
CA LEU A 7 -7.15 -15.91 -2.62
C LEU A 7 -7.70 -14.73 -1.82
N ASP A 8 -9.02 -14.61 -1.67
CA ASP A 8 -9.65 -13.50 -0.93
C ASP A 8 -9.23 -13.48 0.56
N LYS A 9 -8.78 -14.61 1.11
CA LYS A 9 -8.23 -14.68 2.47
C LYS A 9 -6.94 -13.90 2.69
N PHE A 10 -6.23 -13.55 1.62
CA PHE A 10 -5.01 -12.75 1.66
C PHE A 10 -5.29 -11.25 1.50
N VAL A 11 -6.56 -10.88 1.23
CA VAL A 11 -7.01 -9.49 1.18
C VAL A 11 -7.46 -9.08 2.58
N THR A 12 -6.55 -8.46 3.31
CA THR A 12 -6.71 -8.09 4.72
C THR A 12 -7.19 -6.65 4.87
N THR A 13 -6.61 -5.71 4.12
CA THR A 13 -6.87 -4.27 4.29
C THR A 13 -8.01 -3.76 3.41
N GLU A 14 -8.64 -2.66 3.81
CA GLU A 14 -9.70 -2.04 3.02
C GLU A 14 -9.19 -1.50 1.68
N LYS A 15 -7.94 -1.02 1.68
CA LYS A 15 -7.26 -0.58 0.46
C LYS A 15 -7.12 -1.71 -0.55
N GLN A 16 -6.72 -2.91 -0.11
CA GLN A 16 -6.56 -4.06 -1.00
C GLN A 16 -7.88 -4.47 -1.67
N ARG A 17 -9.04 -4.23 -1.02
CA ARG A 17 -10.37 -4.55 -1.58
C ARG A 17 -10.75 -3.65 -2.76
N HIS A 18 -10.22 -2.44 -2.81
CA HIS A 18 -10.53 -1.45 -3.84
C HIS A 18 -9.62 -1.55 -5.08
N PHE A 19 -8.57 -2.38 -5.06
CA PHE A 19 -7.71 -2.52 -6.22
C PHE A 19 -8.44 -3.21 -7.39
N PRO A 20 -8.34 -2.65 -8.61
CA PRO A 20 -8.92 -3.28 -9.78
C PRO A 20 -8.26 -4.63 -10.00
N LYS A 21 -9.09 -5.65 -10.25
CA LYS A 21 -8.67 -7.02 -10.53
C LYS A 21 -8.58 -7.31 -12.04
N ASP A 22 -8.86 -6.30 -12.87
CA ASP A 22 -8.73 -6.37 -14.33
C ASP A 22 -7.40 -5.77 -14.76
N PHE A 23 -6.45 -6.64 -15.08
CA PHE A 23 -5.11 -6.25 -15.52
C PHE A 23 -5.06 -5.73 -16.97
N MET A 24 -6.15 -5.84 -17.73
CA MET A 24 -6.25 -5.28 -19.07
C MET A 24 -6.84 -3.86 -19.06
N ALA A 25 -7.39 -3.38 -17.94
CA ALA A 25 -7.96 -2.04 -17.89
C ALA A 25 -6.87 -0.97 -18.18
N GLY A 26 -7.11 -0.14 -19.19
CA GLY A 26 -6.19 0.94 -19.60
C GLY A 26 -4.99 0.50 -20.42
N TRP A 27 -4.99 -0.73 -20.96
CA TRP A 27 -3.88 -1.24 -21.78
C TRP A 27 -3.67 -0.42 -23.07
N GLU A 28 -4.73 0.21 -23.58
CA GLU A 28 -4.69 1.06 -24.76
C GLU A 28 -3.86 2.34 -24.55
N ASP A 29 -3.75 2.79 -23.29
CA ASP A 29 -3.00 3.98 -22.90
C ASP A 29 -1.52 3.66 -22.57
N TYR A 30 -1.06 2.45 -22.88
CA TYR A 30 0.32 2.03 -22.64
C TYR A 30 1.32 2.87 -23.43
N GLU A 31 2.24 3.51 -22.70
CA GLU A 31 3.36 4.27 -23.27
C GLU A 31 4.43 3.30 -23.80
N THR A 32 4.73 3.39 -25.10
CA THR A 32 5.82 2.60 -25.70
C THR A 32 7.18 3.31 -25.51
N TRP A 33 8.27 2.59 -25.78
CA TRP A 33 9.60 3.19 -25.82
C TRP A 33 9.73 4.35 -26.82
N ALA A 34 8.90 4.39 -27.86
CA ALA A 34 8.89 5.48 -28.84
C ALA A 34 8.14 6.73 -28.33
N ASP A 35 7.21 6.55 -27.38
CA ASP A 35 6.41 7.64 -26.80
C ASP A 35 7.12 8.27 -25.59
N ALA A 36 7.90 7.47 -24.86
CA ALA A 36 8.59 7.90 -23.64
C ALA A 36 9.70 8.92 -23.91
N THR A 37 9.71 10.00 -23.12
CA THR A 37 10.76 11.03 -23.16
C THR A 37 11.63 11.00 -21.89
N VAL A 38 12.95 10.91 -22.04
CA VAL A 38 13.89 10.90 -20.91
C VAL A 38 13.77 12.19 -20.10
N GLY A 39 13.58 12.04 -18.78
CA GLY A 39 13.43 13.15 -17.85
C GLY A 39 12.01 13.71 -17.75
N GLN A 40 11.04 13.16 -18.48
CA GLN A 40 9.63 13.50 -18.31
C GLN A 40 9.13 13.02 -16.94
N SER A 41 8.44 13.92 -16.23
CA SER A 41 7.78 13.64 -14.95
C SER A 41 6.33 14.07 -15.02
N GLY A 42 5.43 13.30 -14.41
CA GLY A 42 4.01 13.62 -14.33
C GLY A 42 3.43 13.29 -12.95
N PRO A 43 2.22 13.78 -12.64
CA PRO A 43 1.52 13.35 -11.44
C PRO A 43 1.21 11.85 -11.50
N ALA A 44 1.28 11.18 -10.36
CA ALA A 44 0.78 9.82 -10.26
C ALA A 44 -0.74 9.79 -10.55
N GLN A 45 -1.24 8.68 -11.11
CA GLN A 45 -2.66 8.53 -11.41
C GLN A 45 -3.56 8.63 -10.17
N ARG A 46 -3.01 8.32 -8.99
CA ARG A 46 -3.73 8.36 -7.72
C ARG A 46 -2.90 8.99 -6.61
N THR A 47 -3.60 9.70 -5.72
CA THR A 47 -3.10 10.11 -4.40
C THR A 47 -3.87 9.33 -3.36
N PHE A 48 -3.23 8.93 -2.26
CA PHE A 48 -3.90 8.29 -1.15
C PHE A 48 -3.35 8.82 0.17
N VAL A 49 -4.20 8.77 1.19
CA VAL A 49 -3.83 9.03 2.57
C VAL A 49 -3.33 7.73 3.18
N ILE A 50 -2.17 7.78 3.84
CA ILE A 50 -1.66 6.65 4.61
C ILE A 50 -2.45 6.57 5.92
N THR A 51 -3.03 5.41 6.20
CA THR A 51 -3.82 5.16 7.40
C THR A 51 -3.04 4.31 8.41
N GLU A 52 -3.51 4.26 9.66
CA GLU A 52 -2.96 3.37 10.69
C GLU A 52 -3.02 1.89 10.26
N GLU A 53 -4.06 1.48 9.52
CA GLU A 53 -4.20 0.12 8.97
C GLU A 53 -3.06 -0.19 7.99
N ASP A 54 -2.71 0.75 7.10
CA ASP A 54 -1.64 0.57 6.13
C ASP A 54 -0.28 0.39 6.81
N ILE A 55 -0.01 1.21 7.83
CA ILE A 55 1.23 1.15 8.61
C ILE A 55 1.31 -0.19 9.33
N LEU A 56 0.24 -0.60 10.00
CA LEU A 56 0.20 -1.84 10.76
C LEU A 56 0.37 -3.08 9.89
N ASP A 57 -0.33 -3.14 8.76
CA ASP A 57 -0.23 -4.26 7.80
C ASP A 57 1.18 -4.35 7.21
N TYR A 58 1.77 -3.22 6.82
CA TYR A 58 3.14 -3.16 6.30
C TYR A 58 4.18 -3.60 7.35
N ASN A 59 4.12 -3.06 8.57
CA ASN A 59 5.04 -3.42 9.64
C ASN A 59 4.99 -4.93 9.92
N LYS A 60 3.78 -5.50 9.98
CA LYS A 60 3.59 -6.96 10.15
C LYS A 60 4.13 -7.75 8.96
N ALA A 61 3.95 -7.27 7.74
CA ALA A 61 4.48 -7.91 6.54
C ALA A 61 6.03 -7.93 6.50
N CYS A 62 6.67 -6.90 7.07
CA CYS A 62 8.12 -6.87 7.28
C CYS A 62 8.60 -7.79 8.41
N GLY A 63 7.70 -8.38 9.18
CA GLY A 63 8.04 -9.21 10.33
C GLY A 63 8.43 -8.41 11.57
N GLU A 64 8.01 -7.15 11.66
CA GLU A 64 8.27 -6.32 12.83
C GLU A 64 7.62 -6.91 14.08
N THR A 65 8.28 -6.71 15.22
CA THR A 65 7.82 -7.22 16.53
C THR A 65 7.81 -6.17 17.63
N ASP A 66 8.36 -4.98 17.37
CA ASP A 66 8.33 -3.88 18.35
C ASP A 66 6.87 -3.45 18.60
N PRO A 67 6.39 -3.46 19.86
CA PRO A 67 5.04 -3.00 20.20
C PRO A 67 4.71 -1.59 19.72
N LEU A 68 5.70 -0.69 19.59
CA LEU A 68 5.50 0.64 19.02
C LEU A 68 5.10 0.62 17.54
N MET A 69 5.36 -0.48 16.84
CA MET A 69 5.11 -0.66 15.40
C MET A 69 3.95 -1.61 15.12
N VAL A 70 3.61 -2.53 16.04
CA VAL A 70 2.58 -3.56 15.79
C VAL A 70 1.41 -3.57 16.78
N ASP A 71 1.46 -2.78 17.84
CA ASP A 71 0.39 -2.64 18.83
C ASP A 71 -0.07 -1.17 18.91
N PRO A 72 -1.17 -0.81 18.23
CA PRO A 72 -1.70 0.56 18.25
C PRO A 72 -2.04 1.09 19.65
N ASP A 73 -2.51 0.23 20.56
CA ASP A 73 -2.88 0.66 21.92
C ASP A 73 -1.65 0.90 22.78
N TYR A 74 -0.59 0.11 22.59
CA TYR A 74 0.71 0.37 23.19
C TYR A 74 1.35 1.63 22.61
N ALA A 75 1.34 1.79 21.28
CA ALA A 75 1.92 2.94 20.60
C ALA A 75 1.23 4.26 21.02
N ARG A 76 -0.10 4.32 21.10
CA ARG A 76 -0.83 5.52 21.56
C ARG A 76 -0.39 6.03 22.94
N LYS A 77 0.06 5.12 23.81
CA LYS A 77 0.46 5.43 25.19
C LYS A 77 1.95 5.73 25.32
N ASN A 78 2.79 5.14 24.47
CA ASN A 78 4.24 5.11 24.66
C ASN A 78 5.04 5.73 23.50
N SER A 79 4.42 5.93 22.34
CA SER A 79 5.06 6.54 21.17
C SER A 79 5.26 8.04 21.41
N PRO A 80 6.40 8.63 20.99
CA PRO A 80 6.63 10.07 21.04
C PRO A 80 5.59 10.89 20.26
N THR A 81 4.95 10.29 19.26
CA THR A 81 3.93 10.93 18.42
C THR A 81 2.51 10.69 18.93
N GLY A 82 2.31 9.77 19.87
CA GLY A 82 0.98 9.25 20.22
C GLY A 82 0.33 8.39 19.12
N GLU A 83 1.09 8.02 18.09
CA GLU A 83 0.65 7.23 16.94
C GLU A 83 1.52 5.99 16.75
N LEU A 84 1.03 5.01 16.00
CA LEU A 84 1.78 3.83 15.59
C LEU A 84 3.01 4.24 14.78
N LEU A 85 4.19 3.73 15.15
CA LEU A 85 5.42 4.05 14.42
C LEU A 85 5.43 3.34 13.07
N GLN A 86 5.73 4.12 12.03
CA GLN A 86 5.87 3.63 10.67
C GLN A 86 7.27 3.03 10.46
N HIS A 87 7.35 1.90 9.74
CA HIS A 87 8.62 1.35 9.31
C HIS A 87 9.45 2.39 8.53
N PRO A 88 10.76 2.56 8.79
CA PRO A 88 11.59 3.60 8.16
C PRO A 88 11.64 3.53 6.63
N ILE A 89 11.43 2.33 6.07
CA ILE A 89 11.35 2.09 4.62
C ILE A 89 9.92 1.70 4.28
N PHE A 90 8.94 2.52 4.65
CA PHE A 90 7.56 2.23 4.27
C PHE A 90 7.37 2.44 2.77
N VAL A 91 6.92 1.37 2.10
CA VAL A 91 6.62 1.39 0.67
C VAL A 91 5.24 0.79 0.50
N THR A 92 4.40 1.46 -0.29
CA THR A 92 3.08 0.94 -0.62
C THR A 92 2.84 1.06 -2.10
N THR A 93 2.16 0.07 -2.66
CA THR A 93 1.83 0.04 -4.07
C THR A 93 0.80 1.13 -4.34
N ILE A 94 1.19 2.10 -5.16
CA ILE A 94 0.29 3.11 -5.72
C ILE A 94 -0.18 2.55 -7.06
N ALA A 95 -1.20 1.70 -7.03
CA ALA A 95 -1.88 1.25 -8.25
C ALA A 95 -2.91 2.28 -8.72
#